data_AF-A0A3D3HXF3-F1
#
_entry.id   AF-A0A3D3HXF3-F1
#
_cell.length_a   1.000
_cell.length_b   1.000
_cell.length_c   1.000
_cell.angle_alpha   90.00
_cell.angle_beta   90.00
_cell.angle_gamma   90.00
#
_symmetry.space_group_name_H-M   'P 1'
#
loop_
_entity.id
_entity.type
_entity.pdbx_description
1 polymer ?
#
loop_
_entity_poly.entity_id
_entity_poly.type
_entity_poly.pdbx_seq_one_letter_code
_entity_poly.pdbx_strand_id
1 'polypeptide(L)'
;MTTVFAQTLTYPGGVVQGPVAFTKVGSVVAAAIPFVFAFSGIALLLMLIAAGFDFVTSAGDPKKLEMGKQRLTYAIVGFLVIFVSYWMVQLAGIVFGIQEIQSAFPWH
;
A
#
# COMPACT_ATOMS: atom_id res chain seq x y z
N MET A 1 -30.86 23.06 -3.88
CA MET A 1 -31.24 21.77 -4.49
C MET A 1 -30.17 21.46 -5.52
N THR A 2 -29.22 20.56 -5.19
CA THR A 2 -28.34 19.78 -6.11
C THR A 2 -27.04 19.38 -5.41
N THR A 3 -26.95 18.13 -4.97
CA THR A 3 -25.71 17.32 -5.05
C THR A 3 -26.15 15.85 -4.98
N VAL A 4 -26.55 15.32 -6.13
CA VAL A 4 -27.17 13.98 -6.30
C VAL A 4 -26.12 12.84 -6.28
N PHE A 5 -24.91 13.14 -5.79
CA PHE A 5 -23.85 12.16 -5.53
C PHE A 5 -23.26 12.30 -4.11
N ALA A 6 -23.93 13.04 -3.22
CA ALA A 6 -23.48 13.24 -1.86
C ALA A 6 -23.78 11.98 -1.04
N GLN A 7 -22.72 11.21 -0.78
CA GLN A 7 -22.63 10.03 0.09
C GLN A 7 -22.88 10.35 1.57
N THR A 8 -23.63 11.42 1.84
CA THR A 8 -24.10 11.86 3.15
C THR A 8 -25.61 12.01 3.10
N LEU A 9 -26.29 11.06 3.74
CA LEU A 9 -27.70 11.18 4.07
C LEU A 9 -27.76 11.99 5.37
N THR A 10 -28.06 13.28 5.26
CA THR A 10 -28.38 14.12 6.42
C THR A 10 -29.83 13.85 6.79
N TYR A 11 -30.05 13.18 7.92
CA TYR A 11 -31.37 13.04 8.53
C TYR A 11 -31.38 13.83 9.85
N PRO A 12 -32.56 14.14 10.41
CA PRO A 12 -32.72 15.04 11.56
C PRO A 12 -32.00 14.64 12.87
N GLY A 13 -31.24 13.54 12.88
CA GLY A 13 -30.47 13.04 14.01
C GLY A 13 -29.01 12.70 13.70
N GLY A 14 -28.48 13.07 12.52
CA GLY A 14 -27.07 12.84 12.20
C GLY A 14 -26.74 12.86 10.71
N VAL A 15 -25.45 12.96 10.44
CA VAL A 15 -24.84 12.84 9.11
C VAL A 15 -24.15 11.49 9.02
N VAL A 16 -24.64 10.60 8.15
CA VAL A 16 -23.95 9.36 7.81
C VAL A 16 -23.13 9.62 6.56
N GLN A 17 -21.86 9.96 6.76
CA GLN A 17 -20.89 10.17 5.68
C GLN A 17 -20.16 8.85 5.40
N GLY A 18 -20.23 8.36 4.16
CA GLY A 18 -19.47 7.19 3.75
C GLY A 18 -17.96 7.38 3.91
N PRO A 19 -17.17 6.30 4.06
CA PRO A 19 -15.73 6.35 4.34
C PRO A 19 -14.89 7.00 3.22
N VAL A 20 -15.50 7.32 2.07
CA VAL A 20 -14.87 8.08 1.00
C VAL A 20 -15.74 9.29 0.71
N ALA A 21 -15.15 10.47 0.60
CA ALA A 21 -15.85 11.66 0.12
C ALA A 21 -15.40 11.91 -1.32
N PHE A 22 -16.23 11.64 -2.33
CA PHE A 22 -15.87 11.83 -3.76
C PHE A 22 -15.64 13.30 -4.19
N THR A 23 -15.53 14.22 -3.24
CA THR A 23 -15.33 15.66 -3.44
C THR A 23 -13.98 15.99 -4.10
N LYS A 24 -12.98 15.10 -3.99
CA LYS A 24 -11.66 15.24 -4.62
C LYS A 24 -11.17 13.88 -5.12
N VAL A 25 -10.54 13.81 -6.29
CA VAL A 25 -9.89 12.56 -6.77
C VAL A 25 -8.87 12.04 -5.75
N GLY A 26 -8.22 12.96 -5.02
CA GLY A 26 -7.25 12.63 -3.99
C GLY A 26 -7.79 11.82 -2.79
N SER A 27 -9.04 11.99 -2.37
CA SER A 27 -9.60 11.24 -1.23
C SER A 27 -9.87 9.77 -1.59
N VAL A 28 -10.24 9.49 -2.84
CA VAL A 28 -10.40 8.11 -3.34
C VAL A 28 -9.05 7.40 -3.36
N VAL A 29 -8.00 8.09 -3.82
CA VAL A 29 -6.64 7.54 -3.82
C VAL A 29 -6.16 7.33 -2.39
N ALA A 30 -6.37 8.30 -1.49
CA ALA A 30 -5.98 8.19 -0.08
C ALA A 30 -6.63 6.98 0.60
N ALA A 31 -7.91 6.73 0.34
CA ALA A 31 -8.62 5.58 0.88
C ALA A 31 -8.12 4.24 0.30
N ALA A 32 -7.60 4.22 -0.92
CA ALA A 32 -7.06 3.01 -1.55
C ALA A 32 -5.65 2.64 -1.06
N ILE A 33 -4.83 3.63 -0.71
CA ILE A 33 -3.45 3.45 -0.24
C ILE A 33 -3.32 2.39 0.87
N PRO A 34 -4.07 2.42 1.99
CA PRO A 34 -3.91 1.43 3.06
C PRO A 34 -4.22 0.00 2.59
N PHE A 35 -5.19 -0.18 1.68
CA PHE A 35 -5.45 -1.48 1.07
C PHE A 35 -4.26 -1.97 0.26
N VAL A 36 -3.68 -1.10 -0.59
CA VAL A 36 -2.49 -1.44 -1.38
C VAL A 36 -1.34 -1.85 -0.46
N PHE A 37 -1.06 -1.10 0.60
CA PHE A 37 -0.01 -1.45 1.57
C PHE A 37 -0.28 -2.79 2.27
N ALA A 38 -1.52 -3.08 2.66
CA ALA A 38 -1.89 -4.36 3.25
C ALA A 38 -1.63 -5.54 2.28
N PHE A 39 -2.06 -5.41 1.02
CA PHE A 39 -1.79 -6.41 -0.02
C PHE A 39 -0.29 -6.53 -0.32
N SER A 40 0.43 -5.42 -0.41
CA SER A 40 1.87 -5.39 -0.64
C SER A 40 2.64 -6.08 0.48
N GLY A 41 2.26 -5.90 1.75
CA GLY A 41 2.87 -6.59 2.88
C GLY A 41 2.70 -8.10 2.81
N ILE A 42 1.50 -8.58 2.47
CA ILE A 42 1.24 -10.02 2.29
C ILE A 42 2.03 -10.57 1.09
N ALA A 43 2.01 -9.86 -0.04
CA ALA A 43 2.73 -10.27 -1.24
C ALA A 43 4.24 -10.36 -1.00
N LEU A 44 4.82 -9.40 -0.27
CA LEU A 44 6.23 -9.42 0.11
C LEU A 44 6.55 -10.64 0.96
N LEU A 45 5.71 -10.96 1.95
CA LEU A 45 5.93 -12.11 2.83
C LEU A 45 5.94 -13.43 2.05
N LEU A 46 5.02 -13.59 1.09
CA LEU A 46 5.00 -14.74 0.18
C LEU A 46 6.25 -14.79 -0.71
N MET A 47 6.68 -13.65 -1.25
CA MET A 47 7.88 -13.56 -2.07
C MET A 47 9.14 -13.92 -1.29
N LEU A 48 9.23 -13.48 -0.02
CA LEU A 48 10.36 -13.78 0.86
C LEU A 48 10.46 -15.28 1.14
N ILE A 49 9.34 -15.93 1.44
CA ILE A 49 9.29 -17.39 1.66
C ILE A 49 9.71 -18.12 0.38
N ALA A 50 9.16 -17.75 -0.77
CA ALA A 50 9.49 -18.37 -2.05
C ALA A 50 10.98 -18.19 -2.41
N ALA A 51 11.52 -16.98 -2.23
CA ALA A 51 12.93 -16.70 -2.49
C ALA A 51 13.86 -17.45 -1.53
N GLY A 52 13.48 -17.60 -0.26
CA GLY A 52 14.23 -18.39 0.72
C GLY A 52 14.26 -19.88 0.36
N PHE A 53 13.13 -20.46 -0.04
CA PHE A 53 13.05 -21.84 -0.51
C PHE A 53 13.89 -22.08 -1.77
N ASP A 54 13.79 -21.20 -2.76
CA ASP A 54 14.60 -21.29 -3.98
C ASP A 54 16.10 -21.19 -3.65
N PHE A 55 16.51 -20.32 -2.73
CA PHE A 55 17.91 -20.18 -2.34
C PHE A 55 18.46 -21.46 -1.68
N VAL A 56 17.70 -22.05 -0.73
CA VAL A 56 18.12 -23.27 -0.01
C VAL A 56 18.14 -24.50 -0.92
N THR A 57 17.14 -24.65 -1.79
CA THR A 57 17.06 -25.80 -2.72
C THR A 57 18.06 -25.73 -3.88
N SER A 58 18.63 -24.56 -4.16
CA SER A 58 19.61 -24.36 -5.22
C SER A 58 21.05 -24.69 -4.84
N ALA A 59 21.32 -25.09 -3.60
CA ALA A 59 22.68 -25.31 -3.05
C ALA A 59 23.52 -26.40 -3.75
N GLY A 60 22.93 -27.20 -4.65
CA GLY A 60 23.62 -28.28 -5.38
C GLY A 60 23.92 -28.02 -6.86
N ASP A 61 23.40 -26.94 -7.46
CA ASP A 61 23.57 -26.63 -8.89
C ASP A 61 23.94 -25.14 -9.06
N PRO A 62 25.15 -24.82 -9.58
CA PRO A 62 25.63 -23.44 -9.67
C PRO A 62 24.72 -22.54 -10.52
N LYS A 63 24.01 -23.10 -11.51
CA LYS A 63 23.09 -22.34 -12.36
C LYS A 63 21.84 -21.94 -11.58
N LYS A 64 21.32 -22.84 -10.75
CA LYS A 64 20.18 -22.54 -9.86
C LYS A 64 20.59 -21.59 -8.74
N LEU A 65 21.83 -21.70 -8.26
CA LEU A 65 22.35 -20.83 -7.21
C LEU A 65 22.41 -19.36 -7.66
N GLU A 66 22.82 -19.10 -8.91
CA GLU A 66 22.77 -17.76 -9.50
C GLU A 66 21.34 -17.21 -9.59
N MET A 67 20.40 -18.04 -10.04
CA MET A 67 18.98 -17.66 -10.10
C MET A 67 18.39 -17.39 -8.70
N GLY A 68 18.72 -18.22 -7.71
CA GLY A 68 18.31 -18.04 -6.32
C GLY A 68 18.84 -16.74 -5.71
N LYS A 69 20.11 -16.37 -6.00
CA LYS A 69 20.70 -15.08 -5.59
C LYS A 69 19.97 -13.89 -6.22
N GLN A 70 19.64 -13.96 -7.51
CA GLN A 70 18.84 -12.92 -8.17
C GLN A 70 17.47 -12.80 -7.53
N ARG A 71 16.79 -13.92 -7.27
CA ARG A 71 15.47 -13.94 -6.63
C ARG A 71 15.49 -13.36 -5.21
N LEU A 72 16.52 -13.69 -4.43
CA LEU A 72 16.74 -13.11 -3.11
C LEU A 72 16.98 -11.60 -3.20
N THR A 73 17.77 -11.15 -4.18
CA THR A 73 18.00 -9.73 -4.41
C THR A 73 16.70 -9.00 -4.73
N TYR A 74 15.84 -9.57 -5.58
CA TYR A 74 14.53 -8.98 -5.87
C TYR A 74 13.61 -8.93 -4.65
N ALA A 75 13.62 -9.96 -3.80
CA ALA A 75 12.86 -9.95 -2.55
C ALA A 75 13.34 -8.83 -1.59
N ILE A 76 14.65 -8.65 -1.46
CA ILE A 76 15.25 -7.58 -0.65
C ILE A 76 14.91 -6.20 -1.23
N VAL A 77 14.98 -6.04 -2.55
CA VAL A 77 14.60 -4.79 -3.22
C VAL A 77 13.11 -4.50 -3.02
N GLY A 78 12.23 -5.50 -3.13
CA GLY A 78 10.80 -5.34 -2.85
C GLY A 78 10.53 -4.89 -1.41
N PHE A 79 11.28 -5.43 -0.44
CA PHE A 79 11.24 -4.96 0.94
C PHE A 79 11.69 -3.51 1.07
N LEU A 80 12.80 -3.15 0.45
CA LEU A 80 13.28 -1.77 0.47
C LEU A 80 12.28 -0.81 -0.19
N VAL A 81 11.61 -1.22 -1.27
CA VAL A 81 10.60 -0.41 -1.95
C VAL A 81 9.41 -0.14 -1.03
N ILE A 82 8.88 -1.15 -0.33
CA ILE A 82 7.75 -0.96 0.60
C ILE A 82 8.17 -0.07 1.78
N PHE A 83 9.40 -0.25 2.27
CA PHE A 83 9.97 0.60 3.31
C PHE A 83 10.07 2.06 2.87
N VAL A 84 10.60 2.32 1.66
CA VAL A 84 10.74 3.68 1.11
C VAL A 84 9.40 4.28 0.68
N SER A 85 8.45 3.43 0.28
CA SER A 85 7.10 3.82 -0.15
C SER A 85 6.36 4.62 0.91
N TYR A 86 6.60 4.34 2.19
CA TYR A 86 6.02 5.12 3.30
C TYR A 86 6.34 6.62 3.17
N TRP A 87 7.61 6.98 3.01
CA TRP A 87 8.00 8.38 2.84
C TRP A 87 7.50 8.97 1.52
N MET A 88 7.47 8.19 0.45
CA MET A 88 6.91 8.62 -0.84
C MET A 88 5.44 9.03 -0.72
N VAL A 89 4.65 8.21 -0.02
CA VAL A 89 3.22 8.48 0.22
C VAL A 89 3.02 9.70 1.12
N GLN A 90 3.89 9.88 2.11
CA GLN A 90 3.85 11.06 2.98
C GLN A 90 4.18 12.36 2.22
N LEU A 91 5.19 12.32 1.34
CA LEU A 91 5.52 13.44 0.47
C LEU A 91 4.35 13.77 -0.47
N ALA A 92 3.72 12.74 -1.04
CA ALA A 92 2.51 12.91 -1.86
C ALA A 92 1.36 13.55 -1.06
N GLY A 93 1.12 13.11 0.18
CA GLY A 93 0.10 13.71 1.06
C GLY A 93 0.31 15.21 1.30
N ILE A 94 1.57 15.65 1.46
CA ILE A 94 1.94 17.06 1.62
C ILE A 94 1.72 17.85 0.34
N VAL A 95 2.17 17.32 -0.81
CA VAL A 95 2.04 18.01 -2.12
C VAL A 95 0.58 18.15 -2.56
N PHE A 96 -0.24 17.13 -2.31
CA PHE A 96 -1.66 17.13 -2.70
C PHE A 96 -2.58 17.73 -1.61
N GLY A 97 -2.06 18.06 -0.42
CA GLY A 97 -2.82 18.67 0.67
C GLY A 97 -3.94 17.79 1.22
N ILE A 98 -3.76 16.46 1.19
CA ILE A 98 -4.76 15.48 1.60
C ILE A 98 -4.42 14.99 3.01
N GLN A 99 -5.01 15.63 4.02
CA GLN A 99 -4.85 15.22 5.44
C GLN A 99 -5.31 13.79 5.71
N GLU A 100 -6.20 13.23 4.88
CA GLU A 100 -6.67 11.83 5.02
C GLU A 100 -5.57 10.78 4.83
N ILE A 101 -4.51 11.09 4.06
CA ILE A 101 -3.36 10.16 3.93
C ILE A 101 -2.58 10.09 5.25
N GLN A 102 -2.57 11.19 6.02
CA GLN A 102 -1.89 11.25 7.32
C GLN A 102 -2.72 10.58 8.43
N SER A 103 -4.05 10.58 8.34
CA SER A 103 -4.92 9.85 9.28
C SER A 103 -4.94 8.34 9.00
N ALA A 104 -4.74 7.91 7.74
CA ALA A 104 -4.65 6.50 7.37
C ALA A 104 -3.42 5.78 7.96
N PHE A 105 -2.35 6.53 8.28
CA PHE A 105 -1.16 6.00 8.96
C PHE A 105 -0.95 6.73 10.29
N PRO A 106 -1.62 6.29 11.37
CA PRO A 106 -1.61 6.96 12.67
C PRO A 106 -0.32 6.80 13.46
N TRP A 107 0.76 6.25 12.87
CA TRP A 107 2.04 5.94 13.53
C TRP A 107 3.00 7.15 13.61
N HIS A 108 2.47 8.37 13.68
CA HIS A 108 3.26 9.56 13.98
C HIS A 108 3.50 9.72 15.48
#